data_AF-A0A358N5P6-F1
#
_entry.id   AF-A0A358N5P6-F1
#
_cell.length_a   1.000
_cell.length_b   1.000
_cell.length_c   1.000
_cell.angle_alpha   90.00
_cell.angle_beta   90.00
_cell.angle_gamma   90.00
#
_symmetry.space_group_name_H-M   'P 1'
#
loop_
_entity.id
_entity.type
_entity.pdbx_description
1 polymer ?
#
loop_
_entity_poly.entity_id
_entity_poly.type
_entity_poly.pdbx_seq_one_letter_code
_entity_poly.pdbx_strand_id
1 'polypeptide(L)'
;MQTIIQRPDFEITATAGFPEWMHEQKISAAMSTYRVGAVLMLGSNPDGTAALQTAAFDRAMGMCCKENTFWLVTQRMIWRFEREKTNVNDATARGNDYLYVPRVGYTTGEVDGHEIAVGNDDKPVFVNTLFNCLATVDPQFNFRPLWHPKFIKDLAPEDRCHLSGIAIADGKPKYVTMHAQSNRAQGWRESRVSGGLVIDADTNGVVAENFSMPHSPRIHQGKLWVLNSGTGHLGFVDRKTGTFEPVTFLPGYARGLSIHSKYAFVGLSKPRREQAFQGLPLEATLDKHCAAPCCGLRVIDLETGAVVHQVNIESSIVELFDTEVLPGVLRPAMLSFTSSKYAHHFSFPHQGEIHHWESDQPPTEVNKTPKLLPLGKRTQDREHADMMAPRHMPEKTAKAFNNLGLMHVQQGNLNDAGTCFERATTLDPTHAGAWNNLGNVLKQQKESDKAITCYHKAIKSNPTYVPALFNLANELRKQNRPAEAKKHFLQVLEIEPNHVGARAAIGQ
;
A
#
# COMPACT_ATOMS: atom_id res chain seq x y z
N MET A 1 -11.21 -10.68 25.00
CA MET A 1 -9.95 -11.27 24.53
C MET A 1 -9.89 -11.09 23.02
N GLN A 2 -8.84 -10.47 22.49
CA GLN A 2 -8.63 -10.26 21.05
C GLN A 2 -7.78 -11.39 20.48
N THR A 3 -8.05 -11.82 19.25
CA THR A 3 -7.16 -12.73 18.52
C THR A 3 -6.08 -11.89 17.84
N ILE A 4 -4.81 -12.16 18.14
CA ILE A 4 -3.65 -11.44 17.60
C ILE A 4 -2.95 -12.31 16.56
N ILE A 5 -2.75 -11.80 15.35
CA ILE A 5 -1.91 -12.42 14.31
C ILE A 5 -0.69 -11.54 14.08
N GLN A 6 0.51 -12.04 14.38
CA GLN A 6 1.76 -11.31 14.23
C GLN A 6 2.47 -11.64 12.91
N ARG A 7 2.85 -10.61 12.16
CA ARG A 7 3.89 -10.66 11.13
C ARG A 7 4.95 -9.60 11.44
N PRO A 8 6.22 -9.77 11.04
CA PRO A 8 7.33 -8.90 11.47
C PRO A 8 7.09 -7.40 11.27
N ASP A 9 6.24 -7.06 10.30
CA ASP A 9 5.99 -5.68 9.88
C ASP A 9 4.58 -5.16 10.24
N PHE A 10 3.64 -6.01 10.68
CA PHE A 10 2.30 -5.57 11.11
C PHE A 10 1.54 -6.56 12.00
N GLU A 11 0.58 -6.02 12.76
CA GLU A 11 -0.30 -6.79 13.65
C GLU A 11 -1.76 -6.65 13.19
N ILE A 12 -2.49 -7.77 13.20
CA ILE A 12 -3.93 -7.79 12.99
C ILE A 12 -4.63 -8.23 14.27
N THR A 13 -5.58 -7.43 14.72
CA THR A 13 -6.49 -7.75 15.82
C THR A 13 -7.93 -7.84 15.31
N ALA A 14 -8.72 -8.77 15.83
CA ALA A 14 -10.12 -8.92 15.45
C ALA A 14 -11.05 -9.07 16.66
N THR A 15 -12.34 -8.76 16.48
CA THR A 15 -13.39 -9.11 17.46
C THR A 15 -13.32 -10.60 17.79
N ALA A 16 -13.49 -10.95 19.06
CA ALA A 16 -13.60 -12.34 19.50
C ALA A 16 -14.70 -13.07 18.71
N GLY A 17 -14.47 -14.31 18.30
CA GLY A 17 -15.45 -15.09 17.54
C GLY A 17 -15.50 -14.76 16.04
N PHE A 18 -14.72 -13.79 15.54
CA PHE A 18 -14.78 -13.41 14.12
C PHE A 18 -14.34 -14.54 13.16
N PRO A 19 -13.21 -15.26 13.41
CA PRO A 19 -12.85 -16.37 12.54
C PRO A 19 -13.85 -17.52 12.60
N GLU A 20 -14.40 -17.84 13.77
CA GLU A 20 -15.46 -18.84 13.93
C GLU A 20 -16.72 -18.44 13.15
N TRP A 21 -17.13 -17.18 13.25
CA TRP A 21 -18.25 -16.65 12.49
C TRP A 21 -18.01 -16.73 10.98
N MET A 22 -16.82 -16.37 10.48
CA MET A 22 -16.48 -16.54 9.06
C MET A 22 -16.58 -18.01 8.62
N HIS A 23 -16.17 -18.94 9.49
CA HIS A 23 -16.29 -20.38 9.24
C HIS A 23 -17.74 -20.82 9.09
N GLU A 24 -18.61 -20.39 10.01
CA GLU A 24 -20.05 -20.67 9.98
C GLU A 24 -20.74 -20.08 8.75
N GLN A 25 -20.37 -18.84 8.38
CA GLN A 25 -20.85 -18.20 7.15
C GLN A 25 -20.25 -18.81 5.87
N LYS A 26 -19.25 -19.68 5.98
CA LYS A 26 -18.50 -20.28 4.86
C LYS A 26 -17.90 -19.23 3.94
N ILE A 27 -17.25 -18.22 4.53
CA ILE A 27 -16.62 -17.12 3.80
C ILE A 27 -15.21 -16.85 4.30
N SER A 28 -14.47 -16.08 3.50
CA SER A 28 -13.22 -15.42 3.86
C SER A 28 -13.19 -14.02 3.22
N ALA A 29 -12.16 -13.23 3.53
CA ALA A 29 -12.02 -11.86 3.03
C ALA A 29 -10.63 -11.61 2.44
N ALA A 30 -10.57 -10.82 1.37
CA ALA A 30 -9.37 -10.30 0.76
C ALA A 30 -9.31 -8.78 0.95
N MET A 31 -8.13 -8.24 1.24
CA MET A 31 -7.89 -6.78 1.34
C MET A 31 -6.63 -6.40 0.58
N SER A 32 -6.70 -5.41 -0.28
CA SER A 32 -5.52 -4.88 -0.99
C SER A 32 -4.90 -3.73 -0.21
N THR A 33 -3.56 -3.70 -0.20
CA THR A 33 -2.77 -2.68 0.48
C THR A 33 -2.00 -1.87 -0.55
N TYR A 34 -2.26 -0.56 -0.59
CA TYR A 34 -1.76 0.28 -1.67
C TYR A 34 -0.24 0.49 -1.58
N ARG A 35 0.25 1.03 -0.45
CA ARG A 35 1.67 1.36 -0.25
C ARG A 35 2.55 0.16 0.03
N VAL A 36 2.03 -0.81 0.78
CA VAL A 36 2.76 -2.03 1.11
C VAL A 36 2.84 -2.97 -0.09
N GLY A 37 1.88 -2.89 -1.01
CA GLY A 37 1.91 -3.67 -2.24
C GLY A 37 1.64 -5.15 -1.98
N ALA A 38 0.52 -5.45 -1.31
CA ALA A 38 0.13 -6.82 -1.02
C ALA A 38 -1.39 -7.00 -0.99
N VAL A 39 -1.83 -8.22 -1.32
CA VAL A 39 -3.17 -8.71 -1.02
C VAL A 39 -3.09 -9.55 0.25
N LEU A 40 -3.85 -9.16 1.27
CA LEU A 40 -4.04 -9.89 2.52
C LEU A 40 -5.27 -10.79 2.36
N MET A 41 -5.13 -12.08 2.61
CA MET A 41 -6.19 -13.09 2.50
C MET A 41 -6.47 -13.64 3.89
N LEU A 42 -7.58 -13.22 4.47
CA LEU A 42 -8.00 -13.52 5.84
C LEU A 42 -9.08 -14.61 5.83
N GLY A 43 -8.81 -15.71 6.51
CA GLY A 43 -9.69 -16.88 6.60
C GLY A 43 -9.79 -17.43 8.02
N SER A 44 -10.30 -18.65 8.12
CA SER A 44 -10.54 -19.35 9.37
C SER A 44 -10.01 -20.78 9.33
N ASN A 45 -9.23 -21.15 10.34
CA ASN A 45 -8.72 -22.50 10.54
C ASN A 45 -9.80 -23.41 11.16
N PRO A 46 -9.70 -24.75 10.99
CA PRO A 46 -10.64 -25.70 11.60
C PRO A 46 -10.71 -25.64 13.13
N ASP A 47 -9.67 -25.12 13.79
CA ASP A 47 -9.61 -24.92 15.24
C ASP A 47 -10.25 -23.60 15.70
N GLY A 48 -10.89 -22.85 14.80
CA GLY A 48 -11.51 -21.55 15.09
C GLY A 48 -10.53 -20.38 15.11
N THR A 49 -9.23 -20.60 14.86
CA THR A 49 -8.26 -19.48 14.79
C THR A 49 -8.26 -18.80 13.43
N ALA A 50 -7.80 -17.54 13.39
CA ALA A 50 -7.68 -16.82 12.13
C ALA A 50 -6.51 -17.36 11.27
N ALA A 51 -6.74 -17.49 9.97
CA ALA A 51 -5.71 -17.78 8.97
C ALA A 51 -5.39 -16.50 8.18
N LEU A 52 -4.11 -16.18 7.99
CA LEU A 52 -3.70 -15.02 7.21
C LEU A 52 -2.63 -15.40 6.19
N GLN A 53 -2.95 -15.24 4.91
CA GLN A 53 -2.02 -15.36 3.79
C GLN A 53 -1.75 -13.98 3.17
N THR A 54 -0.59 -13.82 2.55
CA THR A 54 -0.20 -12.56 1.90
C THR A 54 0.45 -12.85 0.56
N ALA A 55 0.05 -12.11 -0.47
CA ALA A 55 0.66 -12.17 -1.79
C ALA A 55 1.15 -10.78 -2.19
N ALA A 56 2.43 -10.66 -2.59
CA ALA A 56 3.05 -9.37 -2.88
C ALA A 56 2.86 -8.97 -4.35
N PHE A 57 2.55 -7.69 -4.57
CA PHE A 57 2.31 -7.10 -5.89
C PHE A 57 2.79 -5.64 -5.94
N ASP A 58 3.09 -5.14 -7.13
CA ASP A 58 3.43 -3.73 -7.33
C ASP A 58 2.16 -2.86 -7.24
N ARG A 59 1.88 -2.32 -6.04
CA ARG A 59 0.65 -1.63 -5.64
C ARG A 59 -0.62 -2.42 -5.93
N ALA A 60 -1.11 -3.19 -4.96
CA ALA A 60 -2.41 -3.85 -5.07
C ALA A 60 -3.54 -2.82 -4.92
N MET A 61 -4.44 -2.76 -5.91
CA MET A 61 -5.53 -1.78 -5.99
C MET A 61 -6.90 -2.48 -6.02
N GLY A 62 -7.76 -2.16 -6.99
CA GLY A 62 -9.10 -2.74 -7.12
C GLY A 62 -9.09 -4.26 -7.28
N MET A 63 -10.06 -4.92 -6.66
CA MET A 63 -10.22 -6.37 -6.68
C MET A 63 -11.67 -6.75 -7.00
N CYS A 64 -11.87 -7.92 -7.61
CA CYS A 64 -13.20 -8.49 -7.78
C CYS A 64 -13.12 -10.01 -7.83
N CYS A 65 -13.97 -10.69 -7.07
CA CYS A 65 -14.14 -12.13 -7.12
C CYS A 65 -15.51 -12.46 -7.72
N LYS A 66 -15.51 -13.18 -8.84
CA LYS A 66 -16.73 -13.74 -9.44
C LYS A 66 -16.56 -15.24 -9.59
N GLU A 67 -17.32 -15.99 -8.79
CA GLU A 67 -17.32 -17.46 -8.76
C GLU A 67 -15.91 -18.05 -8.51
N ASN A 68 -15.28 -18.60 -9.54
CA ASN A 68 -13.93 -19.18 -9.49
C ASN A 68 -12.83 -18.22 -9.94
N THR A 69 -13.19 -17.02 -10.40
CA THR A 69 -12.26 -16.06 -10.96
C THR A 69 -12.01 -14.92 -9.98
N PHE A 70 -10.74 -14.55 -9.82
CA PHE A 70 -10.35 -13.40 -9.04
C PHE A 70 -9.57 -12.44 -9.94
N TRP A 71 -9.95 -11.16 -9.90
CA TRP A 71 -9.32 -10.10 -10.66
C TRP A 71 -8.62 -9.14 -9.71
N LEU A 72 -7.40 -8.73 -10.08
CA LEU A 72 -6.61 -7.78 -9.32
C LEU A 72 -6.05 -6.73 -10.28
N VAL A 73 -6.30 -5.47 -9.97
CA VAL A 73 -5.60 -4.35 -10.58
C VAL A 73 -4.34 -4.04 -9.78
N THR A 74 -3.21 -3.90 -10.47
CA THR A 74 -1.94 -3.45 -9.89
C THR A 74 -1.41 -2.24 -10.66
N GLN A 75 -0.28 -1.65 -10.26
CA GLN A 75 0.21 -0.38 -10.81
C GLN A 75 0.24 -0.34 -12.35
N ARG A 76 0.64 -1.43 -13.00
CA ARG A 76 0.80 -1.50 -14.47
C ARG A 76 0.13 -2.69 -15.13
N MET A 77 -0.61 -3.49 -14.35
CA MET A 77 -1.13 -4.77 -14.80
C MET A 77 -2.55 -4.99 -14.28
N ILE A 78 -3.34 -5.73 -15.06
CA ILE A 78 -4.57 -6.35 -14.59
C ILE A 78 -4.40 -7.86 -14.68
N TRP A 79 -4.59 -8.54 -13.55
CA TRP A 79 -4.39 -9.99 -13.42
C TRP A 79 -5.72 -10.70 -13.30
N ARG A 80 -5.83 -11.85 -13.97
CA ARG A 80 -6.87 -12.86 -13.75
C ARG A 80 -6.25 -14.07 -13.07
N PHE A 81 -6.83 -14.48 -11.97
CA PHE A 81 -6.49 -15.68 -11.23
C PHE A 81 -7.64 -16.68 -11.29
N GLU A 82 -7.29 -17.95 -11.39
CA GLU A 82 -8.24 -19.06 -11.26
C GLU A 82 -8.11 -19.70 -9.89
N ARG A 83 -9.27 -19.99 -9.30
CA ARG A 83 -9.38 -20.72 -8.04
C ARG A 83 -9.17 -22.21 -8.29
N GLU A 84 -8.18 -22.78 -7.61
CA GLU A 84 -7.89 -24.21 -7.60
C GLU A 84 -8.08 -24.78 -6.19
N LYS A 85 -8.72 -25.94 -6.12
CA LYS A 85 -8.86 -26.66 -4.86
C LYS A 85 -7.53 -27.32 -4.52
N THR A 86 -7.06 -27.17 -3.29
CA THR A 86 -5.82 -27.80 -2.84
C THR A 86 -6.10 -29.22 -2.32
N ASN A 87 -5.10 -30.11 -2.41
CA ASN A 87 -5.19 -31.43 -1.80
C ASN A 87 -5.09 -31.30 -0.28
N VAL A 88 -6.23 -31.41 0.40
CA VAL A 88 -6.37 -31.25 1.87
C VAL A 88 -5.73 -32.41 2.67
N ASN A 89 -5.12 -33.40 2.00
CA ASN A 89 -4.61 -34.64 2.62
C ASN A 89 -3.16 -34.57 3.15
N ASP A 90 -2.52 -33.39 3.18
CA ASP A 90 -1.24 -33.27 3.87
C ASP A 90 -1.48 -33.22 5.39
N ALA A 91 -0.99 -34.23 6.12
CA ALA A 91 -1.34 -34.55 7.50
C ALA A 91 -0.84 -33.53 8.56
N THR A 92 -0.44 -32.33 8.13
CA THR A 92 -0.11 -31.18 8.99
C THR A 92 -1.20 -30.11 8.81
N ALA A 93 -2.15 -30.04 9.75
CA ALA A 93 -3.38 -29.24 9.66
C ALA A 93 -3.20 -27.69 9.65
N ARG A 94 -2.48 -27.13 8.66
CA ARG A 94 -2.33 -25.69 8.37
C ARG A 94 -2.37 -25.35 6.87
N GLY A 95 -2.88 -26.25 6.02
CA GLY A 95 -3.04 -26.02 4.58
C GLY A 95 -4.19 -25.06 4.22
N ASN A 96 -4.07 -24.40 3.06
CA ASN A 96 -5.14 -23.62 2.43
C ASN A 96 -6.19 -24.58 1.83
N ASP A 97 -7.45 -24.18 1.68
CA ASP A 97 -8.47 -24.99 0.98
C ASP A 97 -8.60 -24.62 -0.50
N TYR A 98 -8.32 -23.37 -0.84
CA TYR A 98 -8.24 -22.88 -2.20
C TYR A 98 -7.02 -21.99 -2.43
N LEU A 99 -6.45 -22.14 -3.62
CA LEU A 99 -5.33 -21.35 -4.12
C LEU A 99 -5.76 -20.58 -5.37
N TYR A 100 -5.58 -19.25 -5.35
CA TYR A 100 -5.78 -18.39 -6.51
C TYR A 100 -4.47 -18.32 -7.31
N VAL A 101 -4.49 -18.89 -8.52
CA VAL A 101 -3.31 -19.03 -9.37
C VAL A 101 -3.42 -18.07 -10.56
N PRO A 102 -2.42 -17.21 -10.80
CA PRO A 102 -2.48 -16.28 -11.92
C PRO A 102 -2.42 -17.03 -13.24
N ARG A 103 -3.32 -16.70 -14.18
CA ARG A 103 -3.42 -17.29 -15.51
C ARG A 103 -3.24 -16.29 -16.64
N VAL A 104 -3.70 -15.07 -16.45
CA VAL A 104 -3.63 -14.01 -17.46
C VAL A 104 -3.14 -12.73 -16.81
N GLY A 105 -2.23 -12.02 -17.48
CA GLY A 105 -1.81 -10.68 -17.12
C GLY A 105 -1.91 -9.77 -18.34
N TYR A 106 -2.63 -8.66 -18.19
CA TYR A 106 -2.72 -7.61 -19.19
C TYR A 106 -1.85 -6.44 -18.77
N THR A 107 -0.98 -5.97 -19.66
CA THR A 107 -0.15 -4.78 -19.41
C THR A 107 -0.92 -3.53 -19.79
N THR A 108 -1.27 -2.72 -18.80
CA THR A 108 -2.11 -1.52 -18.98
C THR A 108 -1.29 -0.22 -18.93
N GLY A 109 -0.09 -0.26 -18.34
CA GLY A 109 0.57 0.95 -17.86
C GLY A 109 -0.13 1.55 -16.64
N GLU A 110 0.31 2.73 -16.20
CA GLU A 110 -0.20 3.40 -15.00
C GLU A 110 -1.53 4.10 -15.29
N VAL A 111 -2.61 3.32 -15.31
CA VAL A 111 -3.99 3.80 -15.57
C VAL A 111 -4.73 4.24 -14.31
N ASP A 112 -4.06 4.17 -13.15
CA ASP A 112 -4.66 4.38 -11.82
C ASP A 112 -5.98 3.62 -11.66
N GLY A 113 -5.95 2.31 -11.92
CA GLY A 113 -7.16 1.50 -11.94
C GLY A 113 -7.78 1.34 -10.54
N HIS A 114 -8.81 2.13 -10.24
CA HIS A 114 -9.37 2.28 -8.90
C HIS A 114 -10.22 1.10 -8.44
N GLU A 115 -11.01 0.54 -9.35
CA GLU A 115 -11.94 -0.54 -9.03
C GLU A 115 -12.14 -1.38 -10.27
N ILE A 116 -12.43 -2.66 -10.09
CA ILE A 116 -12.71 -3.61 -11.17
C ILE A 116 -13.96 -4.38 -10.82
N ALA A 117 -14.74 -4.72 -11.83
CA ALA A 117 -15.92 -5.55 -11.70
C ALA A 117 -16.06 -6.43 -12.94
N VAL A 118 -16.87 -7.48 -12.85
CA VAL A 118 -17.11 -8.41 -13.95
C VAL A 118 -18.61 -8.47 -14.23
N GLY A 119 -18.99 -8.20 -15.49
CA GLY A 119 -20.37 -8.30 -15.95
C GLY A 119 -20.80 -9.74 -16.25
N ASN A 120 -21.96 -9.90 -16.88
CA ASN A 120 -22.47 -11.21 -17.32
C ASN A 120 -21.71 -11.80 -18.52
N ASP A 121 -20.94 -11.00 -19.24
CA ASP A 121 -20.11 -11.43 -20.35
C ASP A 121 -18.73 -11.95 -19.92
N ASP A 122 -18.51 -12.07 -18.60
CA ASP A 122 -17.26 -12.48 -17.95
C ASP A 122 -16.03 -11.63 -18.33
N LYS A 123 -16.27 -10.44 -18.88
CA LYS A 123 -15.20 -9.48 -19.18
C LYS A 123 -15.00 -8.54 -18.00
N PRO A 124 -13.73 -8.24 -17.64
CA PRO A 124 -13.46 -7.26 -16.63
C PRO A 124 -13.79 -5.86 -17.16
N VAL A 125 -14.48 -5.08 -16.35
CA VAL A 125 -14.62 -3.63 -16.53
C VAL A 125 -13.96 -2.97 -15.34
N PHE A 126 -13.02 -2.08 -15.59
CA PHE A 126 -12.30 -1.37 -14.54
C PHE A 126 -12.46 0.15 -14.71
N VAL A 127 -12.35 0.82 -13.57
CA VAL A 127 -12.32 2.27 -13.48
C VAL A 127 -10.91 2.73 -13.83
N ASN A 128 -10.73 3.35 -14.98
CA ASN A 128 -9.50 4.02 -15.37
C ASN A 128 -9.58 5.48 -14.90
N THR A 129 -9.10 5.73 -13.68
CA THR A 129 -9.17 7.05 -13.04
C THR A 129 -8.35 8.08 -13.83
N LEU A 130 -7.16 7.70 -14.29
CA LEU A 130 -6.25 8.61 -15.00
C LEU A 130 -6.89 9.15 -16.29
N PHE A 131 -7.57 8.29 -17.05
CA PHE A 131 -8.25 8.64 -18.30
C PHE A 131 -9.75 8.97 -18.14
N ASN A 132 -10.26 9.00 -16.91
CA ASN A 132 -11.64 9.42 -16.60
C ASN A 132 -12.73 8.55 -17.28
N CYS A 133 -12.47 7.25 -17.41
CA CYS A 133 -13.39 6.34 -18.11
C CYS A 133 -13.52 4.98 -17.42
N LEU A 134 -14.61 4.28 -17.72
CA LEU A 134 -14.66 2.83 -17.59
C LEU A 134 -13.98 2.22 -18.81
N ALA A 135 -13.15 1.21 -18.58
CA ALA A 135 -12.40 0.52 -19.61
C ALA A 135 -12.44 -1.00 -19.40
N THR A 136 -12.05 -1.75 -20.43
CA THR A 136 -11.81 -3.19 -20.36
C THR A 136 -10.40 -3.50 -20.87
N VAL A 137 -9.94 -4.72 -20.58
CA VAL A 137 -8.65 -5.23 -21.05
C VAL A 137 -8.70 -5.47 -22.57
N ASP A 138 -7.55 -5.33 -23.23
CA ASP A 138 -7.43 -5.55 -24.67
C ASP A 138 -6.08 -6.25 -24.97
N PRO A 139 -6.02 -7.22 -25.90
CA PRO A 139 -4.79 -7.92 -26.24
C PRO A 139 -3.86 -7.13 -27.17
N GLN A 140 -4.35 -6.09 -27.86
CA GLN A 140 -3.59 -5.27 -28.80
C GLN A 140 -3.25 -3.89 -28.24
N PHE A 141 -4.09 -3.35 -27.37
CA PHE A 141 -3.93 -2.03 -26.77
C PHE A 141 -3.80 -2.12 -25.25
N ASN A 142 -3.28 -1.06 -24.61
CA ASN A 142 -3.16 -1.01 -23.15
C ASN A 142 -4.51 -1.19 -22.45
N PHE A 143 -5.59 -0.68 -23.05
CA PHE A 143 -6.96 -0.86 -22.61
C PHE A 143 -7.93 -0.42 -23.72
N ARG A 144 -9.19 -0.82 -23.61
CA ARG A 144 -10.28 -0.35 -24.47
C ARG A 144 -11.29 0.46 -23.65
N PRO A 145 -11.49 1.76 -23.94
CA PRO A 145 -12.54 2.55 -23.30
C PRO A 145 -13.93 1.98 -23.61
N LEU A 146 -14.80 1.97 -22.61
CA LEU A 146 -16.20 1.54 -22.73
C LEU A 146 -17.16 2.70 -22.51
N TRP A 147 -16.85 3.60 -21.57
CA TRP A 147 -17.73 4.69 -21.19
C TRP A 147 -16.94 5.81 -20.50
N HIS A 148 -17.35 7.05 -20.68
CA HIS A 148 -16.90 8.17 -19.86
C HIS A 148 -18.07 9.13 -19.63
N PRO A 149 -18.03 9.97 -18.57
CA PRO A 149 -19.04 11.00 -18.35
C PRO A 149 -19.11 11.97 -19.53
N LYS A 150 -20.32 12.44 -19.89
CA LYS A 150 -20.55 13.38 -21.00
C LYS A 150 -19.75 14.68 -20.94
N PHE A 151 -19.39 15.15 -19.73
CA PHE A 151 -18.61 16.37 -19.57
C PHE A 151 -17.12 16.17 -19.85
N ILE A 152 -16.64 14.93 -19.90
CA ILE A 152 -15.27 14.59 -20.33
C ILE A 152 -15.21 14.66 -21.85
N LYS A 153 -14.44 15.64 -22.37
CA LYS A 153 -14.39 15.95 -23.80
C LYS A 153 -13.44 15.07 -24.60
N ASP A 154 -12.41 14.55 -23.92
CA ASP A 154 -11.31 13.80 -24.51
C ASP A 154 -10.70 12.89 -23.42
N LEU A 155 -10.27 11.70 -23.84
CA LEU A 155 -9.62 10.73 -22.96
C LEU A 155 -8.14 11.07 -22.85
N ALA A 156 -7.82 11.95 -21.92
CA ALA A 156 -6.45 12.37 -21.60
C ALA A 156 -6.04 11.88 -20.20
N PRO A 157 -4.74 11.57 -19.99
CA PRO A 157 -4.22 11.08 -18.71
C PRO A 157 -4.07 12.20 -17.68
N GLU A 158 -5.20 12.76 -17.25
CA GLU A 158 -5.23 14.01 -16.49
C GLU A 158 -6.03 13.93 -15.19
N ASP A 159 -6.67 12.78 -14.91
CA ASP A 159 -7.51 12.56 -13.71
C ASP A 159 -8.37 13.80 -13.38
N ARG A 160 -9.26 14.15 -14.30
CA ARG A 160 -10.03 15.40 -14.29
C ARG A 160 -11.13 15.40 -13.23
N CYS A 161 -11.78 14.26 -13.04
CA CYS A 161 -12.95 14.08 -12.18
C CYS A 161 -12.79 13.00 -11.11
N HIS A 162 -11.72 12.20 -11.18
CA HIS A 162 -11.44 11.08 -10.29
C HIS A 162 -12.60 10.09 -10.18
N LEU A 163 -12.81 9.30 -11.23
CA LEU A 163 -13.68 8.13 -11.14
C LEU A 163 -13.09 7.20 -10.08
N SER A 164 -13.93 6.78 -9.15
CA SER A 164 -13.51 6.10 -7.92
C SER A 164 -14.18 4.75 -7.72
N GLY A 165 -15.23 4.45 -8.48
CA GLY A 165 -15.91 3.17 -8.35
C GLY A 165 -17.00 2.88 -9.36
N ILE A 166 -17.39 1.61 -9.41
CA ILE A 166 -18.33 1.03 -10.36
C ILE A 166 -19.24 0.00 -9.66
N ALA A 167 -20.55 0.07 -9.94
CA ALA A 167 -21.53 -0.93 -9.56
C ALA A 167 -22.02 -1.66 -10.81
N ILE A 168 -22.10 -2.98 -10.71
CA ILE A 168 -22.79 -3.82 -11.68
C ILE A 168 -24.27 -3.92 -11.27
N ALA A 169 -25.17 -3.68 -12.22
CA ALA A 169 -26.58 -4.04 -12.10
C ALA A 169 -27.07 -4.63 -13.41
N ASP A 170 -27.96 -5.61 -13.32
CA ASP A 170 -28.47 -6.36 -14.47
C ASP A 170 -27.33 -6.93 -15.34
N GLY A 171 -26.22 -7.30 -14.71
CA GLY A 171 -25.06 -7.90 -15.37
C GLY A 171 -24.15 -6.94 -16.12
N LYS A 172 -24.33 -5.61 -16.00
CA LYS A 172 -23.50 -4.61 -16.69
C LYS A 172 -23.12 -3.44 -15.78
N PRO A 173 -22.06 -2.67 -16.12
CA PRO A 173 -21.76 -1.39 -15.48
C PRO A 173 -22.99 -0.47 -15.47
N LYS A 174 -23.39 0.00 -14.29
CA LYS A 174 -24.63 0.77 -14.12
C LYS A 174 -24.40 2.08 -13.37
N TYR A 175 -23.76 2.04 -12.21
CA TYR A 175 -23.53 3.24 -11.40
C TYR A 175 -22.04 3.49 -11.22
N VAL A 176 -21.62 4.75 -11.38
CA VAL A 176 -20.22 5.15 -11.30
C VAL A 176 -20.09 6.27 -10.29
N THR A 177 -19.18 6.13 -9.33
CA THR A 177 -18.84 7.21 -8.38
C THR A 177 -17.64 8.00 -8.90
N MET A 178 -17.64 9.30 -8.64
CA MET A 178 -16.51 10.19 -8.91
C MET A 178 -16.48 11.37 -7.93
N HIS A 179 -15.34 12.05 -7.83
CA HIS A 179 -15.14 13.08 -6.80
C HIS A 179 -15.57 14.48 -7.23
N ALA A 180 -15.70 14.75 -8.53
CA ALA A 180 -16.21 16.03 -9.02
C ALA A 180 -16.71 15.96 -10.46
N GLN A 181 -17.65 16.83 -10.82
CA GLN A 181 -17.98 17.11 -12.22
C GLN A 181 -16.97 18.10 -12.82
N SER A 182 -15.81 17.62 -13.24
CA SER A 182 -14.72 18.45 -13.78
C SER A 182 -14.12 17.86 -15.07
N ASN A 183 -13.87 18.74 -16.05
CA ASN A 183 -13.07 18.44 -17.25
C ASN A 183 -11.74 19.21 -17.27
N ARG A 184 -11.24 19.63 -16.10
CA ARG A 184 -9.91 20.25 -15.96
C ARG A 184 -8.98 19.23 -15.33
N ALA A 185 -7.74 19.16 -15.80
CA ALA A 185 -6.72 18.30 -15.21
C ALA A 185 -6.68 18.45 -13.68
N GLN A 186 -6.81 17.32 -12.97
CA GLN A 186 -6.82 17.25 -11.51
C GLN A 186 -7.88 18.14 -10.81
N GLY A 187 -8.91 18.60 -11.53
CA GLY A 187 -9.86 19.61 -11.06
C GLY A 187 -10.72 19.15 -9.88
N TRP A 188 -10.88 17.84 -9.68
CA TRP A 188 -11.58 17.27 -8.53
C TRP A 188 -10.99 17.64 -7.17
N ARG A 189 -9.69 18.01 -7.09
CA ARG A 189 -9.03 18.36 -5.82
C ARG A 189 -9.66 19.55 -5.10
N GLU A 190 -10.29 20.44 -5.85
CA GLU A 190 -10.97 21.64 -5.33
C GLU A 190 -12.37 21.33 -4.76
N SER A 191 -12.94 20.17 -5.06
CA SER A 191 -14.32 19.83 -4.71
C SER A 191 -14.43 18.59 -3.82
N ARG A 192 -13.38 18.27 -3.05
CA ARG A 192 -13.32 17.07 -2.20
C ARG A 192 -14.40 17.00 -1.10
N VAL A 193 -14.92 18.14 -0.66
CA VAL A 193 -15.87 18.20 0.46
C VAL A 193 -17.30 17.81 0.06
N SER A 194 -17.75 18.23 -1.12
CA SER A 194 -19.15 18.03 -1.56
C SER A 194 -19.32 17.97 -3.08
N GLY A 195 -18.24 17.81 -3.86
CA GLY A 195 -18.32 17.75 -5.32
C GLY A 195 -18.66 16.37 -5.86
N GLY A 196 -18.61 15.35 -5.01
CA GLY A 196 -18.74 13.96 -5.43
C GLY A 196 -20.17 13.63 -5.87
N LEU A 197 -20.26 12.73 -6.84
CA LEU A 197 -21.51 12.34 -7.47
C LEU A 197 -21.53 10.87 -7.85
N VAL A 198 -22.74 10.37 -8.06
CA VAL A 198 -23.04 9.06 -8.64
C VAL A 198 -23.74 9.27 -9.97
N ILE A 199 -23.20 8.71 -11.05
CA ILE A 199 -23.80 8.77 -12.39
C ILE A 199 -24.34 7.41 -12.78
N ASP A 200 -25.52 7.39 -13.42
CA ASP A 200 -26.04 6.24 -14.14
C ASP A 200 -25.36 6.17 -15.53
N ALA A 201 -24.59 5.12 -15.77
CA ALA A 201 -23.79 4.95 -16.98
C ALA A 201 -24.64 4.77 -18.25
N ASP A 202 -25.84 4.21 -18.13
CA ASP A 202 -26.75 4.02 -19.28
C ASP A 202 -27.26 5.38 -19.78
N THR A 203 -27.69 6.24 -18.86
CA THR A 203 -28.35 7.53 -19.20
C THR A 203 -27.40 8.72 -19.20
N ASN A 204 -26.23 8.58 -18.55
CA ASN A 204 -25.35 9.67 -18.14
C ASN A 204 -26.02 10.69 -17.18
N GLY A 205 -27.13 10.32 -16.55
CA GLY A 205 -27.82 11.16 -15.57
C GLY A 205 -27.13 11.12 -14.20
N VAL A 206 -27.09 12.26 -13.51
CA VAL A 206 -26.69 12.33 -12.10
C VAL A 206 -27.80 11.68 -11.27
N VAL A 207 -27.45 10.66 -10.51
CA VAL A 207 -28.37 9.93 -9.62
C VAL A 207 -28.39 10.55 -8.23
N ALA A 208 -27.23 10.96 -7.75
CA ALA A 208 -27.06 11.66 -6.47
C ALA A 208 -25.76 12.47 -6.51
N GLU A 209 -25.70 13.51 -5.70
CA GLU A 209 -24.60 14.48 -5.63
C GLU A 209 -24.33 14.90 -4.17
N ASN A 210 -23.44 15.86 -3.95
CA ASN A 210 -23.06 16.37 -2.63
C ASN A 210 -22.34 15.34 -1.74
N PHE A 211 -21.63 14.38 -2.35
CA PHE A 211 -20.76 13.47 -1.62
C PHE A 211 -19.38 14.07 -1.35
N SER A 212 -18.76 13.66 -0.24
CA SER A 212 -17.33 13.87 -0.01
C SER A 212 -16.59 12.62 -0.47
N MET A 213 -15.97 12.68 -1.66
CA MET A 213 -15.15 11.61 -2.22
C MET A 213 -15.84 10.22 -2.16
N PRO A 214 -16.94 9.99 -2.88
CA PRO A 214 -17.68 8.73 -2.82
C PRO A 214 -16.87 7.57 -3.44
N HIS A 215 -17.04 6.34 -2.94
CA HIS A 215 -16.36 5.13 -3.43
C HIS A 215 -17.29 3.91 -3.47
N SER A 216 -16.86 2.92 -4.25
CA SER A 216 -17.32 1.53 -4.24
C SER A 216 -18.84 1.37 -4.19
N PRO A 217 -19.59 1.89 -5.18
CA PRO A 217 -21.03 1.72 -5.22
C PRO A 217 -21.39 0.24 -5.43
N ARG A 218 -22.43 -0.24 -4.76
CA ARG A 218 -22.95 -1.62 -4.89
C ARG A 218 -24.46 -1.62 -4.98
N ILE A 219 -25.00 -2.50 -5.82
CA ILE A 219 -26.44 -2.77 -5.86
C ILE A 219 -26.72 -4.02 -5.05
N HIS A 220 -27.54 -3.88 -4.01
CA HIS A 220 -27.91 -4.99 -3.15
C HIS A 220 -29.31 -4.80 -2.59
N GLN A 221 -30.16 -5.82 -2.73
CA GLN A 221 -31.57 -5.80 -2.30
C GLN A 221 -32.34 -4.55 -2.80
N GLY A 222 -32.13 -4.17 -4.05
CA GLY A 222 -32.80 -3.01 -4.69
C GLY A 222 -32.27 -1.64 -4.25
N LYS A 223 -31.34 -1.56 -3.31
CA LYS A 223 -30.69 -0.32 -2.87
C LYS A 223 -29.33 -0.12 -3.55
N LEU A 224 -28.99 1.14 -3.80
CA LEU A 224 -27.68 1.57 -4.24
C LEU A 224 -26.85 2.00 -3.03
N TRP A 225 -26.03 1.09 -2.53
CA TRP A 225 -25.11 1.34 -1.42
C TRP A 225 -23.87 2.08 -1.92
N VAL A 226 -23.39 3.06 -1.14
CA VAL A 226 -22.25 3.90 -1.49
C VAL A 226 -21.45 4.22 -0.23
N LEU A 227 -20.13 4.27 -0.34
CA LEU A 227 -19.27 4.83 0.70
C LEU A 227 -19.16 6.34 0.48
N ASN A 228 -19.59 7.14 1.45
CA ASN A 228 -19.28 8.57 1.50
C ASN A 228 -17.98 8.75 2.29
N SER A 229 -16.87 8.40 1.64
CA SER A 229 -15.59 8.14 2.30
C SER A 229 -15.02 9.34 3.04
N GLY A 230 -15.20 10.54 2.50
CA GLY A 230 -14.74 11.79 3.12
C GLY A 230 -15.58 12.23 4.32
N THR A 231 -16.74 11.60 4.59
CA THR A 231 -17.49 11.75 5.84
C THR A 231 -17.38 10.52 6.75
N GLY A 232 -16.78 9.42 6.28
CA GLY A 232 -16.67 8.17 7.03
C GLY A 232 -17.99 7.42 7.17
N HIS A 233 -18.88 7.44 6.17
CA HIS A 233 -20.17 6.76 6.26
C HIS A 233 -20.37 5.71 5.16
N LEU A 234 -20.91 4.56 5.56
CA LEU A 234 -21.66 3.68 4.67
C LEU A 234 -23.13 4.11 4.68
N GLY A 235 -23.75 4.16 3.51
CA GLY A 235 -25.17 4.43 3.38
C GLY A 235 -25.70 4.00 2.03
N PHE A 236 -26.95 4.37 1.73
CA PHE A 236 -27.55 4.11 0.43
C PHE A 236 -28.16 5.38 -0.17
N VAL A 237 -28.30 5.39 -1.48
CA VAL A 237 -28.96 6.46 -2.22
C VAL A 237 -30.45 6.14 -2.36
N ASP A 238 -31.31 7.02 -1.87
CA ASP A 238 -32.71 7.04 -2.31
C ASP A 238 -32.75 7.56 -3.75
N ARG A 239 -32.98 6.64 -4.69
CA ARG A 239 -32.96 6.93 -6.13
C ARG A 239 -34.14 7.80 -6.59
N LYS A 240 -35.17 8.01 -5.77
CA LYS A 240 -36.30 8.89 -6.09
C LYS A 240 -35.98 10.34 -5.79
N THR A 241 -35.30 10.59 -4.68
CA THR A 241 -34.95 11.94 -4.20
C THR A 241 -33.53 12.35 -4.59
N GLY A 242 -32.66 11.38 -4.89
CA GLY A 242 -31.23 11.59 -5.10
C GLY A 242 -30.45 11.83 -3.81
N THR A 243 -31.04 11.53 -2.64
CA THR A 243 -30.42 11.78 -1.33
C THR A 243 -29.61 10.58 -0.85
N PHE A 244 -28.49 10.87 -0.19
CA PHE A 244 -27.70 9.86 0.52
C PHE A 244 -28.21 9.72 1.95
N GLU A 245 -28.63 8.51 2.30
CA GLU A 245 -29.08 8.14 3.64
C GLU A 245 -27.94 7.41 4.38
N PRO A 246 -27.28 8.07 5.35
CA PRO A 246 -26.21 7.43 6.12
C PRO A 246 -26.78 6.33 7.02
N VAL A 247 -26.11 5.18 7.07
CA VAL A 247 -26.52 4.02 7.88
C VAL A 247 -25.53 3.76 9.00
N THR A 248 -24.23 3.75 8.69
CA THR A 248 -23.19 3.39 9.66
C THR A 248 -22.02 4.35 9.57
N PHE A 249 -21.65 4.96 10.69
CA PHE A 249 -20.40 5.69 10.83
C PHE A 249 -19.23 4.71 10.96
N LEU A 250 -18.15 5.00 10.25
CA LEU A 250 -16.93 4.21 10.16
C LEU A 250 -15.75 5.12 10.52
N PRO A 251 -14.97 4.79 11.57
CA PRO A 251 -13.93 5.67 12.10
C PRO A 251 -12.64 5.62 11.24
N GLY A 252 -12.75 5.99 9.97
CA GLY A 252 -11.65 5.98 9.00
C GLY A 252 -12.13 6.38 7.62
N TYR A 253 -11.19 6.57 6.70
CA TYR A 253 -11.51 6.82 5.31
C TYR A 253 -11.95 5.51 4.64
N ALA A 254 -13.23 5.39 4.31
CA ALA A 254 -13.81 4.15 3.80
C ALA A 254 -13.42 3.90 2.34
N ARG A 255 -12.91 2.70 2.03
CA ARG A 255 -12.56 2.26 0.67
C ARG A 255 -12.76 0.75 0.54
N GLY A 256 -13.27 0.32 -0.60
CA GLY A 256 -13.68 -1.05 -0.82
C GLY A 256 -14.97 -1.36 -0.09
N LEU A 257 -15.93 -1.89 -0.84
CA LEU A 257 -17.20 -2.37 -0.31
C LEU A 257 -17.53 -3.68 -1.01
N SER A 258 -17.64 -4.76 -0.25
CA SER A 258 -18.21 -6.02 -0.74
C SER A 258 -19.40 -6.39 0.12
N ILE A 259 -20.42 -7.01 -0.48
CA ILE A 259 -21.65 -7.37 0.22
C ILE A 259 -21.93 -8.85 0.00
N HIS A 260 -22.08 -9.60 1.08
CA HIS A 260 -22.44 -11.01 1.05
C HIS A 260 -23.60 -11.28 2.00
N SER A 261 -24.67 -11.89 1.48
CA SER A 261 -25.93 -12.02 2.20
C SER A 261 -26.34 -10.63 2.73
N LYS A 262 -26.68 -10.49 4.01
CA LYS A 262 -27.03 -9.22 4.66
C LYS A 262 -25.83 -8.43 5.23
N TYR A 263 -24.60 -8.87 4.98
CA TYR A 263 -23.41 -8.26 5.58
C TYR A 263 -22.60 -7.46 4.57
N ALA A 264 -22.30 -6.21 4.90
CA ALA A 264 -21.33 -5.39 4.18
C ALA A 264 -19.95 -5.47 4.83
N PHE A 265 -18.94 -5.61 4.00
CA PHE A 265 -17.52 -5.63 4.35
C PHE A 265 -16.89 -4.36 3.82
N VAL A 266 -16.41 -3.50 4.72
CA VAL A 266 -15.87 -2.19 4.36
C VAL A 266 -14.45 -2.05 4.85
N GLY A 267 -13.54 -1.75 3.93
CA GLY A 267 -12.16 -1.42 4.25
C GLY A 267 -12.03 0.02 4.76
N LEU A 268 -11.18 0.24 5.75
CA LEU A 268 -10.87 1.55 6.32
C LEU A 268 -9.38 1.82 6.21
N SER A 269 -9.06 3.05 5.82
CA SER A 269 -7.73 3.63 5.86
C SER A 269 -7.66 4.71 6.93
N LYS A 270 -6.48 4.90 7.53
CA LYS A 270 -6.23 6.08 8.34
C LYS A 270 -6.15 7.31 7.41
N PRO A 271 -6.85 8.41 7.71
CA PRO A 271 -6.69 9.66 6.97
C PRO A 271 -5.22 10.11 7.07
N ARG A 272 -4.58 10.38 5.93
CA ARG A 272 -3.17 10.82 5.91
C ARG A 272 -3.02 12.17 6.62
N ARG A 273 -1.86 12.41 7.22
CA ARG A 273 -1.39 13.79 7.53
C ARG A 273 -0.84 14.51 6.28
N GLU A 274 -0.76 13.85 5.14
CA GLU A 274 -0.43 14.44 3.83
C GLU A 274 -1.68 15.13 3.22
N GLN A 275 -1.49 16.17 2.40
CA GLN A 275 -2.55 17.04 1.86
C GLN A 275 -3.78 16.33 1.25
N ALA A 276 -3.64 15.09 0.76
CA ALA A 276 -4.69 14.34 0.08
C ALA A 276 -5.97 14.10 0.92
N PHE A 277 -5.85 13.96 2.25
CA PHE A 277 -7.01 13.73 3.14
C PHE A 277 -7.23 14.82 4.20
N GLN A 278 -6.42 15.88 4.20
CA GLN A 278 -6.65 17.04 5.06
C GLN A 278 -7.84 17.87 4.57
N GLY A 279 -8.60 18.41 5.52
CA GLY A 279 -9.74 19.28 5.25
C GLY A 279 -10.99 18.53 4.78
N LEU A 280 -11.08 17.24 5.07
CA LEU A 280 -12.29 16.45 4.84
C LEU A 280 -13.24 16.52 6.05
N PRO A 281 -14.57 16.42 5.83
CA PRO A 281 -15.56 16.33 6.91
C PRO A 281 -15.31 15.20 7.93
N LEU A 282 -14.53 14.19 7.55
CA LEU A 282 -14.18 13.04 8.38
C LEU A 282 -13.53 13.46 9.72
N GLU A 283 -12.67 14.49 9.74
CA GLU A 283 -12.03 14.96 10.98
C GLU A 283 -13.07 15.41 12.00
N ALA A 284 -13.99 16.31 11.61
CA ALA A 284 -15.08 16.77 12.46
C ALA A 284 -16.04 15.62 12.85
N THR A 285 -16.20 14.63 11.98
CA THR A 285 -17.04 13.46 12.26
C THR A 285 -16.38 12.55 13.30
N LEU A 286 -15.07 12.30 13.21
CA LEU A 286 -14.30 11.55 14.21
C LEU A 286 -14.39 12.23 15.59
N ASP A 287 -14.22 13.56 15.63
CA ASP A 287 -14.32 14.34 16.87
C ASP A 287 -15.72 14.26 17.48
N LYS A 288 -16.77 14.41 16.66
CA LYS A 288 -18.17 14.29 17.11
C LYS A 288 -18.47 12.93 17.73
N HIS A 289 -17.85 11.87 17.23
CA HIS A 289 -18.04 10.50 17.71
C HIS A 289 -17.00 10.06 18.75
N CYS A 290 -16.09 10.96 19.20
CA CYS A 290 -14.99 10.64 20.11
C CYS A 290 -14.17 9.42 19.65
N ALA A 291 -13.95 9.27 18.35
CA ALA A 291 -13.36 8.09 17.75
C ALA A 291 -11.95 8.36 17.20
N ALA A 292 -11.02 7.44 17.47
CA ALA A 292 -9.70 7.47 16.85
C ALA A 292 -9.74 6.86 15.44
N PRO A 293 -9.02 7.42 14.46
CA PRO A 293 -8.97 6.86 13.11
C PRO A 293 -8.29 5.48 13.10
N CYS A 294 -8.88 4.54 12.38
CA CYS A 294 -8.40 3.16 12.29
C CYS A 294 -8.14 2.72 10.84
N CYS A 295 -7.34 1.66 10.72
CA CYS A 295 -7.10 0.94 9.48
C CYS A 295 -7.59 -0.51 9.68
N GLY A 296 -8.27 -1.09 8.70
CA GLY A 296 -8.75 -2.47 8.78
C GLY A 296 -10.16 -2.66 8.22
N LEU A 297 -10.81 -3.75 8.60
CA LEU A 297 -12.10 -4.18 8.05
C LEU A 297 -13.24 -3.94 9.04
N ARG A 298 -14.41 -3.58 8.55
CA ARG A 298 -15.67 -3.56 9.30
C ARG A 298 -16.68 -4.46 8.63
N VAL A 299 -17.38 -5.26 9.43
CA VAL A 299 -18.51 -6.07 8.99
C VAL A 299 -19.77 -5.46 9.58
N ILE A 300 -20.69 -5.03 8.71
CA ILE A 300 -21.91 -4.31 9.05
C ILE A 300 -23.11 -5.18 8.69
N ASP A 301 -24.02 -5.39 9.63
CA ASP A 301 -25.34 -5.95 9.35
C ASP A 301 -26.20 -4.86 8.70
N LEU A 302 -26.59 -5.05 7.44
CA LEU A 302 -27.30 -4.04 6.64
C LEU A 302 -28.76 -3.83 7.05
N GLU A 303 -29.35 -4.75 7.82
CA GLU A 303 -30.73 -4.64 8.32
C GLU A 303 -30.78 -3.70 9.53
N THR A 304 -29.75 -3.75 10.37
CA THR A 304 -29.67 -2.98 11.63
C THR A 304 -28.76 -1.77 11.55
N GLY A 305 -27.81 -1.75 10.60
CA GLY A 305 -26.72 -0.77 10.52
C GLY A 305 -25.61 -0.97 11.55
N ALA A 306 -25.66 -2.04 12.34
CA ALA A 306 -24.69 -2.31 13.40
C ALA A 306 -23.39 -2.89 12.85
N VAL A 307 -22.24 -2.43 13.36
CA VAL A 307 -20.95 -3.07 13.16
C VAL A 307 -20.91 -4.33 14.04
N VAL A 308 -21.01 -5.51 13.42
CA VAL A 308 -21.04 -6.80 14.12
C VAL A 308 -19.64 -7.39 14.34
N HIS A 309 -18.71 -7.13 13.44
CA HIS A 309 -17.31 -7.50 13.60
C HIS A 309 -16.37 -6.40 13.09
N GLN A 310 -15.17 -6.37 13.68
CA GLN A 310 -14.11 -5.47 13.26
C GLN A 310 -12.78 -6.20 13.24
N VAL A 311 -11.95 -5.85 12.27
CA VAL A 311 -10.55 -6.21 12.16
C VAL A 311 -9.77 -4.91 12.14
N ASN A 312 -8.77 -4.77 13.00
CA ASN A 312 -7.86 -3.63 13.01
C ASN A 312 -6.48 -4.10 12.55
N ILE A 313 -5.84 -3.27 11.75
CA ILE A 313 -4.46 -3.46 11.29
C ILE A 313 -3.62 -2.34 11.90
N GLU A 314 -2.61 -2.72 12.65
CA GLU A 314 -1.72 -1.81 13.36
C GLU A 314 -0.34 -1.76 12.71
N SER A 315 0.37 -0.66 12.93
CA SER A 315 1.72 -0.33 12.40
C SER A 315 1.82 0.00 10.89
N SER A 316 2.55 -0.78 10.09
CA SER A 316 3.02 -0.39 8.74
C SER A 316 1.91 -0.23 7.69
N ILE A 317 0.81 -0.96 7.83
CA ILE A 317 -0.34 -0.88 6.92
C ILE A 317 -1.34 0.11 7.50
N VAL A 318 -1.34 1.31 6.95
CA VAL A 318 -2.28 2.38 7.32
C VAL A 318 -3.30 2.69 6.21
N GLU A 319 -3.16 2.04 5.05
CA GLU A 319 -3.94 2.30 3.84
C GLU A 319 -4.38 0.99 3.18
N LEU A 320 -5.67 0.67 3.34
CA LEU A 320 -6.38 -0.32 2.53
C LEU A 320 -6.94 0.36 1.27
N PHE A 321 -6.92 -0.36 0.15
CA PHE A 321 -7.41 0.17 -1.12
C PHE A 321 -8.77 -0.41 -1.50
N ASP A 322 -8.93 -1.73 -1.40
CA ASP A 322 -10.17 -2.43 -1.70
C ASP A 322 -10.35 -3.64 -0.77
N THR A 323 -11.58 -4.14 -0.68
CA THR A 323 -11.92 -5.35 0.08
C THR A 323 -12.92 -6.21 -0.68
N GLU A 324 -12.73 -7.52 -0.61
CA GLU A 324 -13.59 -8.48 -1.30
C GLU A 324 -13.92 -9.68 -0.42
N VAL A 325 -15.17 -10.15 -0.46
CA VAL A 325 -15.59 -11.39 0.21
C VAL A 325 -15.43 -12.57 -0.74
N LEU A 326 -15.03 -13.72 -0.20
CA LEU A 326 -14.80 -14.95 -0.95
C LEU A 326 -15.76 -16.05 -0.46
N PRO A 327 -16.96 -16.19 -1.08
CA PRO A 327 -17.94 -17.19 -0.68
C PRO A 327 -17.47 -18.62 -0.97
N GLY A 328 -17.72 -19.53 -0.03
CA GLY A 328 -17.36 -20.95 -0.12
C GLY A 328 -15.87 -21.23 0.06
N VAL A 329 -15.08 -20.25 0.50
CA VAL A 329 -13.64 -20.37 0.72
C VAL A 329 -13.34 -20.01 2.17
N LEU A 330 -12.70 -20.93 2.91
CA LEU A 330 -12.41 -20.75 4.33
C LEU A 330 -10.96 -20.35 4.59
N ARG A 331 -10.01 -20.89 3.82
CA ARG A 331 -8.56 -20.66 3.99
C ARG A 331 -7.94 -20.29 2.65
N PRO A 332 -8.24 -19.07 2.15
CA PRO A 332 -7.76 -18.62 0.86
C PRO A 332 -6.25 -18.38 0.86
N ALA A 333 -5.59 -18.73 -0.24
CA ALA A 333 -4.25 -18.28 -0.57
C ALA A 333 -4.15 -17.80 -2.01
N MET A 334 -3.15 -16.97 -2.29
CA MET A 334 -2.90 -16.43 -3.63
C MET A 334 -1.42 -16.57 -3.96
N LEU A 335 -1.12 -17.01 -5.19
CA LEU A 335 0.25 -17.00 -5.70
C LEU A 335 0.61 -15.61 -6.21
N SER A 336 1.87 -15.22 -6.00
CA SER A 336 2.47 -14.02 -6.57
C SER A 336 3.75 -14.39 -7.31
N PHE A 337 4.19 -13.55 -8.24
CA PHE A 337 5.39 -13.78 -9.05
C PHE A 337 6.70 -13.74 -8.25
N THR A 338 6.66 -13.27 -7.01
CA THR A 338 7.79 -13.31 -6.09
C THR A 338 7.84 -14.60 -5.26
N SER A 339 6.79 -15.41 -5.29
CA SER A 339 6.74 -16.69 -4.58
C SER A 339 7.51 -17.75 -5.35
N SER A 340 8.42 -18.47 -4.68
CA SER A 340 9.06 -19.66 -5.27
C SER A 340 8.04 -20.72 -5.67
N LYS A 341 6.90 -20.80 -4.95
CA LYS A 341 5.80 -21.72 -5.29
C LYS A 341 5.22 -21.46 -6.68
N TYR A 342 5.21 -20.22 -7.16
CA TYR A 342 4.70 -19.90 -8.49
C TYR A 342 5.46 -20.63 -9.60
N ALA A 343 6.79 -20.71 -9.50
CA ALA A 343 7.63 -21.37 -10.51
C ALA A 343 7.46 -22.90 -10.53
N HIS A 344 6.87 -23.47 -9.47
CA HIS A 344 6.77 -24.91 -9.28
C HIS A 344 5.32 -25.41 -9.24
N HIS A 345 4.33 -24.54 -9.42
CA HIS A 345 2.91 -24.91 -9.43
C HIS A 345 2.40 -25.06 -10.85
N PHE A 346 2.11 -26.30 -11.24
CA PHE A 346 1.58 -26.62 -12.56
C PHE A 346 0.23 -27.32 -12.42
N SER A 347 -0.72 -26.91 -13.24
CA SER A 347 -1.99 -27.62 -13.40
C SER A 347 -2.35 -27.76 -14.88
N PHE A 348 -2.88 -28.92 -15.25
CA PHE A 348 -3.27 -29.21 -16.63
C PHE A 348 -4.46 -30.17 -16.66
N PRO A 349 -5.37 -30.02 -17.65
CA PRO A 349 -6.44 -30.98 -17.85
C PRO A 349 -5.88 -32.29 -18.40
N HIS A 350 -6.28 -33.41 -17.82
CA HIS A 350 -5.98 -34.74 -18.33
C HIS A 350 -7.13 -35.70 -18.01
N GLN A 351 -7.64 -36.40 -19.03
CA GLN A 351 -8.75 -37.36 -18.90
C GLN A 351 -10.02 -36.83 -18.20
N GLY A 352 -10.31 -35.53 -18.32
CA GLY A 352 -11.47 -34.90 -17.69
C GLY A 352 -11.26 -34.48 -16.24
N GLU A 353 -10.07 -34.69 -15.68
CA GLU A 353 -9.66 -34.24 -14.36
C GLU A 353 -8.58 -33.15 -14.46
N ILE A 354 -8.46 -32.32 -13.42
CA ILE A 354 -7.36 -31.36 -13.29
C ILE A 354 -6.27 -32.03 -12.47
N HIS A 355 -5.12 -32.26 -13.10
CA HIS A 355 -3.94 -32.76 -12.40
C HIS A 355 -3.12 -31.59 -11.89
N HIS A 356 -2.65 -31.72 -10.65
CA HIS A 356 -1.73 -30.77 -10.02
C HIS A 356 -0.37 -31.43 -9.87
N TRP A 357 0.68 -30.68 -10.19
CA TRP A 357 2.06 -31.09 -9.95
C TRP A 357 2.81 -29.96 -9.26
N GLU A 358 3.41 -30.29 -8.13
CA GLU A 358 4.39 -29.45 -7.44
C GLU A 358 5.75 -30.14 -7.54
N SER A 359 6.78 -29.41 -7.96
CA SER A 359 8.15 -29.94 -8.00
C SER A 359 8.71 -30.11 -6.59
N ASP A 360 9.03 -31.34 -6.20
CA ASP A 360 9.74 -31.65 -4.93
C ASP A 360 11.22 -31.21 -4.93
N GLN A 361 11.76 -30.83 -6.10
CA GLN A 361 13.15 -30.37 -6.20
C GLN A 361 13.27 -28.96 -5.60
N PRO A 362 14.04 -28.73 -4.52
CA PRO A 362 14.49 -27.39 -4.19
C PRO A 362 15.25 -26.86 -5.42
N PRO A 363 15.14 -25.56 -5.76
CA PRO A 363 15.65 -25.02 -7.01
C PRO A 363 17.09 -25.50 -7.27
N THR A 364 17.24 -26.43 -8.21
CA THR A 364 18.52 -26.86 -8.73
C THR A 364 19.03 -25.69 -9.55
N GLU A 365 20.19 -25.19 -9.16
CA GLU A 365 20.64 -23.81 -9.35
C GLU A 365 20.05 -22.86 -8.30
N VAL A 366 20.93 -22.48 -7.37
CA VAL A 366 21.17 -21.05 -7.11
C VAL A 366 21.50 -20.41 -8.47
N ASN A 367 20.49 -20.27 -9.33
CA ASN A 367 20.48 -19.24 -10.32
C ASN A 367 20.57 -18.02 -9.43
N LYS A 368 21.80 -17.48 -9.32
CA LYS A 368 21.98 -16.07 -9.04
C LYS A 368 20.93 -15.44 -9.91
N THR A 369 19.85 -15.01 -9.27
CA THR A 369 18.84 -14.16 -9.86
C THR A 369 19.67 -13.24 -10.75
N PRO A 370 19.46 -13.17 -12.08
CA PRO A 370 20.11 -12.10 -12.81
C PRO A 370 19.75 -10.90 -11.96
N LYS A 371 20.77 -10.28 -11.33
CA LYS A 371 20.52 -9.08 -10.54
C LYS A 371 19.74 -8.27 -11.55
N LEU A 372 18.48 -7.98 -11.24
CA LEU A 372 17.83 -6.88 -11.88
C LEU A 372 18.77 -5.75 -11.50
N LEU A 373 19.73 -5.45 -12.39
CA LEU A 373 20.42 -4.19 -12.36
C LEU A 373 19.24 -3.24 -12.30
N PRO A 374 19.11 -2.44 -11.24
CA PRO A 374 18.03 -1.48 -11.17
C PRO A 374 18.02 -0.80 -12.53
N LEU A 375 16.88 -0.85 -13.23
CA LEU A 375 16.63 -0.01 -14.39
C LEU A 375 17.24 1.33 -14.01
N GLY A 376 18.32 1.69 -14.71
CA GLY A 376 19.25 2.72 -14.24
C GLY A 376 18.46 3.92 -13.76
N LYS A 377 18.77 4.41 -12.55
CA LYS A 377 18.16 5.57 -11.88
C LYS A 377 18.27 6.85 -12.73
N ARG A 378 17.58 6.90 -13.87
CA ARG A 378 17.64 7.99 -14.84
C ARG A 378 16.30 8.36 -15.46
N THR A 379 15.20 7.71 -15.08
CA THR A 379 13.87 8.08 -15.58
C THR A 379 12.77 8.20 -14.53
N GLN A 380 13.04 8.00 -13.23
CA GLN A 380 12.05 8.28 -12.16
C GLN A 380 12.22 9.64 -11.46
N ASP A 381 13.35 10.33 -11.65
CA ASP A 381 13.63 11.59 -10.93
C ASP A 381 13.26 12.86 -11.73
N ARG A 382 12.57 12.75 -12.88
CA ARG A 382 12.23 13.93 -13.70
C ARG A 382 10.83 14.51 -13.53
N GLU A 383 9.92 13.85 -12.82
CA GLU A 383 8.55 14.39 -12.65
C GLU A 383 8.15 14.66 -11.18
N HIS A 384 9.04 14.40 -10.22
CA HIS A 384 8.81 14.75 -8.81
C HIS A 384 9.53 16.03 -8.35
N ALA A 385 10.28 16.71 -9.23
CA ALA A 385 11.11 17.85 -8.86
C ALA A 385 10.42 19.22 -8.91
N ASP A 386 9.22 19.35 -9.49
CA ASP A 386 8.57 20.66 -9.68
C ASP A 386 7.45 21.00 -8.67
N MET A 387 7.20 20.21 -7.62
CA MET A 387 6.05 20.47 -6.73
C MET A 387 6.24 20.33 -5.22
N MET A 388 7.46 20.38 -4.68
CA MET A 388 7.63 20.45 -3.21
C MET A 388 8.81 21.35 -2.81
N ALA A 389 8.51 22.64 -2.61
CA ALA A 389 9.13 23.38 -1.53
C ALA A 389 8.35 23.06 -0.23
N PRO A 390 8.95 22.44 0.80
CA PRO A 390 8.23 22.06 2.01
C PRO A 390 8.21 23.17 3.06
N ARG A 391 7.04 23.44 3.64
CA ARG A 391 6.92 23.99 4.99
C ARG A 391 6.19 23.00 5.91
N HIS A 392 6.98 22.50 6.88
CA HIS A 392 6.65 22.02 8.24
C HIS A 392 6.37 20.52 8.50
N MET A 393 7.12 20.01 9.48
CA MET A 393 7.44 18.59 9.78
C MET A 393 6.62 17.99 10.94
N PRO A 394 6.44 16.65 10.98
CA PRO A 394 6.05 15.89 12.17
C PRO A 394 7.24 15.64 13.11
N GLU A 395 6.94 15.19 14.34
CA GLU A 395 7.88 15.06 15.45
C GLU A 395 9.24 14.44 15.09
N LYS A 396 10.26 15.24 15.39
CA LYS A 396 11.61 15.17 14.87
C LYS A 396 12.51 14.35 15.81
N THR A 397 12.72 13.06 15.53
CA THR A 397 13.69 12.25 16.28
C THR A 397 15.12 12.45 15.75
N ALA A 398 16.13 12.21 16.58
CA ALA A 398 17.53 12.29 16.15
C ALA A 398 17.84 11.36 14.96
N LYS A 399 17.26 10.16 14.95
CA LYS A 399 17.37 9.19 13.84
C LYS A 399 16.71 9.72 12.56
N ALA A 400 15.52 10.31 12.65
CA ALA A 400 14.83 10.89 11.50
C ALA A 400 15.64 12.03 10.88
N PHE A 401 16.22 12.90 11.70
CA PHE A 401 17.09 13.97 11.22
C PHE A 401 18.42 13.48 10.66
N ASN A 402 19.00 12.43 11.25
CA ASN A 402 20.18 11.80 10.66
C ASN A 402 19.86 11.20 9.28
N ASN A 403 18.72 10.53 9.12
CA ASN A 403 18.32 9.96 7.83
C ASN A 403 18.01 11.05 6.80
N LEU A 404 17.34 12.14 7.21
CA LEU A 404 17.09 13.30 6.36
C LEU A 404 18.39 13.98 5.92
N GLY A 405 19.36 14.13 6.82
CA GLY A 405 20.69 14.65 6.48
C GLY A 405 21.40 13.78 5.44
N LEU A 406 21.32 12.46 5.56
CA LEU A 406 21.88 11.54 4.57
C LEU A 406 21.21 11.68 3.19
N MET A 407 19.90 11.93 3.14
CA MET A 407 19.18 12.22 1.89
C MET A 407 19.70 13.52 1.24
N HIS A 408 19.94 14.57 2.02
CA HIS A 408 20.52 15.82 1.52
C HIS A 408 21.97 15.65 1.03
N VAL A 409 22.79 14.83 1.70
CA VAL A 409 24.14 14.49 1.20
C VAL A 409 24.06 13.80 -0.17
N GLN A 410 23.12 12.86 -0.35
CA GLN A 410 22.92 12.19 -1.65
C GLN A 410 22.50 13.15 -2.77
N GLN A 411 21.83 14.24 -2.41
CA GLN A 411 21.42 15.31 -3.33
C GLN A 411 22.51 16.37 -3.56
N GLY A 412 23.63 16.31 -2.83
CA GLY A 412 24.71 17.32 -2.90
C GLY A 412 24.43 18.59 -2.08
N ASN A 413 23.33 18.64 -1.32
CA ASN A 413 22.93 19.80 -0.52
C ASN A 413 23.65 19.79 0.84
N LEU A 414 24.93 20.15 0.84
CA LEU A 414 25.79 20.06 2.04
C LEU A 414 25.32 20.95 3.20
N ASN A 415 24.79 22.14 2.91
CA ASN A 415 24.32 23.06 3.96
C ASN A 415 23.10 22.49 4.71
N ASP A 416 22.09 22.01 3.97
CA ASP A 416 20.89 21.42 4.56
C ASP A 416 21.18 20.11 5.29
N ALA A 417 22.10 19.31 4.75
CA ALA A 417 22.62 18.12 5.42
C ALA A 417 23.26 18.47 6.77
N GLY A 418 24.10 19.51 6.81
CA GLY A 418 24.72 20.02 8.02
C GLY A 418 23.68 20.39 9.08
N THR A 419 22.68 21.20 8.71
CA THR A 419 21.59 21.59 9.62
C THR A 419 20.80 20.39 10.15
N CYS A 420 20.56 19.38 9.32
CA CYS A 420 19.88 18.16 9.74
C CYS A 420 20.71 17.35 10.74
N PHE A 421 22.01 17.17 10.50
CA PHE A 421 22.88 16.45 11.43
C PHE A 421 23.12 17.21 12.73
N GLU A 422 23.27 18.54 12.69
CA GLU A 422 23.32 19.37 13.91
C GLU A 422 22.07 19.18 14.76
N ARG A 423 20.90 19.17 14.11
CA ARG A 423 19.65 18.95 14.82
C ARG A 423 19.54 17.52 15.38
N ALA A 424 20.03 16.52 14.65
CA ALA A 424 20.13 15.14 15.15
C ALA A 424 21.00 15.05 16.42
N THR A 425 22.17 15.68 16.39
CA THR A 425 23.12 15.68 17.53
C THR A 425 22.63 16.52 18.73
N THR A 426 21.77 17.50 18.49
CA THR A 426 21.10 18.27 19.57
C THR A 426 20.04 17.43 20.27
N LEU A 427 19.31 16.62 19.51
CA LEU A 427 18.23 15.76 20.04
C LEU A 427 18.75 14.50 20.71
N ASP A 428 19.85 13.94 20.20
CA ASP A 428 20.58 12.83 20.83
C ASP A 428 22.09 13.11 20.78
N PRO A 429 22.66 13.71 21.84
CA PRO A 429 24.09 13.96 21.93
C PRO A 429 24.95 12.70 21.94
N THR A 430 24.37 11.52 22.16
CA THR A 430 25.07 10.22 22.18
C THR A 430 25.08 9.50 20.83
N HIS A 431 24.44 10.08 19.81
CA HIS A 431 24.33 9.46 18.49
C HIS A 431 25.64 9.56 17.70
N ALA A 432 26.55 8.60 17.88
CA ALA A 432 27.87 8.57 17.23
C ALA A 432 27.81 8.71 15.69
N GLY A 433 26.84 8.06 15.04
CA GLY A 433 26.63 8.16 13.59
C GLY A 433 26.30 9.58 13.10
N ALA A 434 25.45 10.32 13.82
CA ALA A 434 25.07 11.68 13.46
C ALA A 434 26.25 12.66 13.61
N TRP A 435 27.04 12.52 14.68
CA TRP A 435 28.27 13.28 14.87
C TRP A 435 29.31 13.00 13.76
N ASN A 436 29.49 11.74 13.36
CA ASN A 436 30.38 11.40 12.24
C ASN A 436 29.89 11.98 10.91
N ASN A 437 28.58 11.92 10.65
CA ASN A 437 28.00 12.44 9.42
C ASN A 437 28.10 13.98 9.35
N LEU A 438 27.90 14.68 10.48
CA LEU A 438 28.15 16.12 10.57
C LEU A 438 29.63 16.45 10.27
N GLY A 439 30.57 15.68 10.85
CA GLY A 439 32.00 15.83 10.57
C GLY A 439 32.33 15.66 9.09
N ASN A 440 31.71 14.69 8.41
CA ASN A 440 31.91 14.47 6.97
C ASN A 440 31.43 15.64 6.12
N VAL A 441 30.28 16.23 6.46
CA VAL A 441 29.75 17.41 5.77
C VAL A 441 30.67 18.62 5.96
N LEU A 442 31.09 18.89 7.20
CA LEU A 442 32.00 19.99 7.51
C LEU A 442 33.36 19.84 6.81
N LYS A 443 33.87 18.60 6.71
CA LYS A 443 35.08 18.31 5.93
C LYS A 443 34.91 18.64 4.45
N GLN A 444 33.77 18.31 3.85
CA GLN A 444 33.47 18.65 2.45
C GLN A 444 33.32 20.17 2.25
N GLN A 445 32.87 20.89 3.27
CA GLN A 445 32.82 22.35 3.32
C GLN A 445 34.17 23.00 3.65
N LYS A 446 35.26 22.23 3.78
CA LYS A 446 36.61 22.68 4.14
C LYS A 446 36.73 23.24 5.57
N GLU A 447 35.81 22.91 6.46
CA GLU A 447 35.84 23.26 7.89
C GLU A 447 36.47 22.14 8.73
N SER A 448 37.75 21.85 8.45
CA SER A 448 38.47 20.70 8.99
C SER A 448 38.53 20.63 10.53
N ASP A 449 38.74 21.76 11.22
CA ASP A 449 38.85 21.77 12.69
C ASP A 449 37.51 21.45 13.38
N LYS A 450 36.39 21.90 12.78
CA LYS A 450 35.05 21.55 13.26
C LYS A 450 34.72 20.09 12.97
N ALA A 451 35.18 19.56 11.83
CA ALA A 451 35.05 18.14 11.51
C ALA A 451 35.77 17.26 12.54
N ILE A 452 37.01 17.60 12.90
CA ILE A 452 37.79 16.91 13.96
C ILE A 452 37.04 16.91 15.29
N THR A 453 36.46 18.06 15.68
CA THR A 453 35.65 18.18 16.90
C THR A 453 34.45 17.23 16.88
N CYS A 454 33.77 17.12 15.74
CA CYS A 454 32.63 16.21 15.58
C CYS A 454 33.04 14.74 15.66
N TYR A 455 34.16 14.36 15.04
CA TYR A 455 34.67 12.98 15.16
C TYR A 455 35.08 12.63 16.59
N HIS A 456 35.69 13.55 17.34
CA HIS A 456 35.96 13.34 18.76
C HIS A 456 34.68 13.14 19.59
N LYS A 457 33.60 13.87 19.29
CA LYS A 457 32.30 13.65 19.95
C LYS A 457 31.72 12.29 19.60
N ALA A 458 31.80 11.85 18.34
CA ALA A 458 31.36 10.52 17.93
C ALA A 458 32.12 9.41 18.68
N ILE A 459 33.45 9.54 18.81
CA ILE A 459 34.31 8.58 19.52
C ILE A 459 34.05 8.61 21.03
N LYS A 460 33.77 9.79 21.61
CA LYS A 460 33.40 9.90 23.02
C LYS A 460 32.09 9.15 23.32
N SER A 461 31.12 9.23 22.41
CA SER A 461 29.84 8.53 22.54
C SER A 461 29.98 7.03 22.27
N ASN A 462 30.81 6.64 21.30
CA ASN A 462 31.11 5.24 20.99
C ASN A 462 32.61 5.07 20.66
N PRO A 463 33.43 4.63 21.63
CA PRO A 463 34.88 4.48 21.46
C PRO A 463 35.29 3.48 20.39
N THR A 464 34.42 2.54 20.00
CA THR A 464 34.70 1.53 18.97
C THR A 464 34.09 1.88 17.62
N TYR A 465 33.61 3.11 17.42
CA TYR A 465 33.01 3.54 16.16
C TYR A 465 34.05 3.80 15.08
N VAL A 466 34.39 2.73 14.35
CA VAL A 466 35.44 2.69 13.30
C VAL A 466 35.35 3.82 12.28
N PRO A 467 34.17 4.21 11.73
CA PRO A 467 34.10 5.30 10.76
C PRO A 467 34.63 6.62 11.30
N ALA A 468 34.34 6.97 12.55
CA ALA A 468 34.82 8.22 13.15
C ALA A 468 36.32 8.17 13.47
N LEU A 469 36.82 7.03 13.98
CA LEU A 469 38.25 6.82 14.23
C LEU A 469 39.07 6.96 12.94
N PHE A 470 38.61 6.32 11.86
CA PHE A 470 39.27 6.37 10.56
C PHE A 470 39.21 7.77 9.92
N ASN A 471 38.06 8.45 10.01
CA ASN A 471 37.91 9.81 9.48
C ASN A 471 38.77 10.83 10.23
N LEU A 472 38.82 10.75 11.57
CA LEU A 472 39.68 11.58 12.41
C LEU A 472 41.16 11.37 12.07
N ALA A 473 41.61 10.12 11.98
CA ALA A 473 42.99 9.78 11.66
C ALA A 473 43.43 10.37 10.31
N ASN A 474 42.55 10.29 9.31
CA ASN A 474 42.82 10.88 7.99
C ASN A 474 42.91 12.40 8.02
N GLU A 475 42.07 13.07 8.82
CA GLU A 475 42.08 14.52 8.90
C GLU A 475 43.30 15.05 9.66
N LEU A 476 43.68 14.39 10.77
CA LEU A 476 44.92 14.70 11.50
C LEU A 476 46.17 14.52 10.64
N ARG A 477 46.21 13.47 9.81
CA ARG A 477 47.30 13.24 8.87
C ARG A 477 47.41 14.39 7.85
N LYS A 478 46.28 14.90 7.35
CA LYS A 478 46.26 16.05 6.42
C LYS A 478 46.71 17.34 7.09
N GLN A 479 46.45 17.52 8.39
CA GLN A 479 46.95 18.64 9.19
C GLN A 479 48.40 18.49 9.66
N ASN A 480 49.17 17.57 9.06
CA ASN A 480 50.57 17.31 9.41
C ASN A 480 50.78 16.88 10.87
N ARG A 481 49.81 16.14 11.45
CA ARG A 481 49.87 15.54 12.80
C ARG A 481 49.93 13.99 12.73
N PRO A 482 50.97 13.40 12.12
CA PRO A 482 51.01 11.97 11.81
C PRO A 482 51.11 11.05 13.03
N ALA A 483 51.72 11.52 14.13
CA ALA A 483 51.84 10.72 15.35
C ALA A 483 50.46 10.44 15.99
N GLU A 484 49.59 11.45 16.00
CA GLU A 484 48.22 11.34 16.52
C GLU A 484 47.32 10.55 15.57
N ALA A 485 47.48 10.75 14.26
CA ALA A 485 46.80 9.95 13.25
C ALA A 485 47.13 8.46 13.37
N LYS A 486 48.41 8.10 13.58
CA LYS A 486 48.85 6.71 13.75
C LYS A 486 48.18 6.03 14.95
N LYS A 487 48.00 6.74 16.08
CA LYS A 487 47.29 6.22 17.25
C LYS A 487 45.88 5.76 16.89
N HIS A 488 45.13 6.57 16.15
CA HIS A 488 43.76 6.24 15.77
C HIS A 488 43.68 5.18 14.67
N PHE A 489 44.63 5.13 13.72
CA PHE A 489 44.71 4.01 12.78
C PHE A 489 45.01 2.68 13.47
N LEU A 490 45.87 2.66 14.49
CA LEU A 490 46.13 1.46 15.28
C LEU A 490 44.87 1.01 16.04
N GLN A 491 44.10 1.94 16.62
CA GLN A 491 42.81 1.63 17.24
C GLN A 491 41.80 1.04 16.24
N VAL A 492 41.78 1.54 14.99
CA VAL A 492 40.95 0.93 13.93
C VAL A 492 41.38 -0.51 13.67
N LEU A 493 42.67 -0.82 13.68
CA LEU A 493 43.17 -2.18 13.45
C LEU A 493 43.03 -3.11 14.66
N GLU A 494 42.97 -2.57 15.87
CA GLU A 494 42.60 -3.33 17.07
C GLU A 494 41.14 -3.82 16.98
N ILE A 495 40.24 -3.01 16.41
CA ILE A 495 38.82 -3.35 16.26
C ILE A 495 38.56 -4.15 14.98
N GLU A 496 39.17 -3.74 13.87
CA GLU A 496 39.06 -4.35 12.54
C GLU A 496 40.45 -4.64 11.95
N PRO A 497 41.07 -5.79 12.29
CA PRO A 497 42.43 -6.13 11.85
C PRO A 497 42.65 -6.16 10.33
N ASN A 498 41.58 -6.37 9.56
CA ASN A 498 41.60 -6.42 8.10
C ASN A 498 41.19 -5.10 7.43
N HIS A 499 41.12 -3.97 8.16
CA HIS A 499 40.72 -2.69 7.59
C HIS A 499 41.80 -2.14 6.64
N VAL A 500 41.62 -2.40 5.34
CA VAL A 500 42.56 -2.10 4.24
C VAL A 500 43.07 -0.66 4.28
N GLY A 501 42.19 0.32 4.49
CA GLY A 501 42.56 1.73 4.50
C GLY A 501 43.46 2.13 5.68
N ALA A 502 43.35 1.44 6.82
CA ALA A 502 44.13 1.75 8.02
C ALA A 502 45.51 1.09 7.95
N ARG A 503 45.57 -0.16 7.47
CA ARG A 503 46.81 -0.88 7.15
C ARG A 503 47.70 -0.10 6.16
N ALA A 504 47.10 0.32 5.05
CA ALA A 504 47.77 1.15 4.06
C ALA A 504 48.27 2.49 4.62
N ALA A 505 47.53 3.09 5.57
CA ALA A 505 47.91 4.38 6.16
C ALA A 505 49.07 4.30 7.15
N ILE A 506 49.36 3.13 7.75
CA ILE A 506 50.48 2.92 8.68
C ILE A 506 51.63 2.07 8.09
N GLY A 507 51.48 1.57 6.86
CA GLY A 507 52.52 0.83 6.12
C GLY A 507 52.61 -0.66 6.48
N GLN A 508 51.48 -1.33 6.76
CA GLN A 508 51.36 -2.76 7.10
C GLN A 508 50.44 -3.55 6.15
#